data_AF-A0A4P5VKR0-F1
#
_entry.id   AF-A0A4P5VKR0-F1
#
_cell.length_a   1.000
_cell.length_b   1.000
_cell.length_c   1.000
_cell.angle_alpha   90.00
_cell.angle_beta   90.00
_cell.angle_gamma   90.00
#
_symmetry.space_group_name_H-M   'P 1'
#
loop_
_entity.id
_entity.type
_entity.pdbx_description
1 polymer ?
#
loop_
_entity_poly.entity_id
_entity_poly.type
_entity_poly.pdbx_seq_one_letter_code
_entity_poly.pdbx_strand_id
1 'polypeptide(L)'
;MSGSISSPSGTPASDPTATAAETGAIADAISFFRLSCGRWRSQRSSHHLLHRQAEAGSSYIEVVELEAGDPQLVAIAELHGEDPDKLVGGCRVRWSGSMAWDKAGEAHEGESVFGLIPTDTLGREGLLLRDRGYAETAPVAGRFAMDERDALLLTTAYETMNSLERFSFAGPNVRLRTSTVEGLSNTASFCIETRVEGAAASESAATPLKETTAAGSGGAVNPKESVSLLGW
;
A
#
# COMPACT_ATOMS: atom_id res chain seq x y z
N MET A 1 -1.70 -55.68 -49.26
CA MET A 1 -0.92 -54.63 -48.58
C MET A 1 -1.88 -53.82 -47.73
N SER A 2 -2.06 -54.20 -46.46
CA SER A 2 -2.88 -53.45 -45.51
C SER A 2 -1.96 -52.62 -44.61
N GLY A 3 -2.10 -51.30 -44.65
CA GLY A 3 -1.41 -50.38 -43.73
C GLY A 3 -2.32 -50.06 -42.55
N SER A 4 -1.88 -50.42 -41.34
CA SER A 4 -2.48 -50.00 -40.08
C SER A 4 -1.89 -48.65 -39.66
N ILE A 5 -2.73 -47.62 -39.51
CA ILE A 5 -2.34 -46.33 -38.91
C ILE A 5 -2.75 -46.38 -37.43
N SER A 6 -1.76 -46.38 -36.53
CA SER A 6 -1.98 -46.22 -35.09
C SER A 6 -1.91 -44.73 -34.73
N SER A 7 -2.99 -44.20 -34.17
CA SER A 7 -3.03 -42.87 -33.55
C SER A 7 -2.46 -42.94 -32.12
N PRO A 8 -1.56 -42.05 -31.70
CA PRO A 8 -1.23 -41.89 -30.29
C PRO A 8 -2.24 -40.98 -29.60
N SER A 9 -3.02 -41.55 -28.67
CA SER A 9 -3.80 -40.83 -27.67
C SER A 9 -2.85 -40.33 -26.57
N GLY A 10 -2.43 -39.07 -26.65
CA GLY A 10 -1.72 -38.37 -25.58
C GLY A 10 -2.66 -37.42 -24.85
N THR A 11 -3.17 -37.84 -23.69
CA THR A 11 -3.80 -36.93 -22.73
C THR A 11 -2.71 -36.04 -22.14
N PRO A 12 -2.80 -34.69 -22.20
CA PRO A 12 -1.85 -33.86 -21.48
C PRO A 12 -2.06 -34.06 -19.98
N ALA A 13 -1.01 -34.53 -19.30
CA ALA A 13 -0.95 -34.60 -17.86
C ALA A 13 -1.09 -33.19 -17.28
N SER A 14 -2.12 -32.99 -16.47
CA SER A 14 -2.26 -31.82 -15.60
C SER A 14 -1.12 -31.83 -14.60
N ASP A 15 -0.26 -30.81 -14.68
CA ASP A 15 0.87 -30.59 -13.79
C ASP A 15 0.34 -30.15 -12.40
N PRO A 16 0.44 -30.97 -11.33
CA PRO A 16 -0.19 -30.68 -10.05
C PRO A 16 0.79 -30.05 -9.06
N THR A 17 1.66 -29.13 -9.52
CA THR A 17 2.66 -28.50 -8.64
C THR A 17 2.75 -27.00 -8.82
N ALA A 18 1.60 -26.33 -8.79
CA ALA A 18 1.54 -24.97 -8.23
C ALA A 18 0.99 -25.10 -6.81
N THR A 19 1.85 -25.53 -5.88
CA THR A 19 1.54 -25.45 -4.45
C THR A 19 1.37 -23.97 -4.14
N ALA A 20 0.12 -23.52 -3.97
CA ALA A 20 -0.16 -22.25 -3.35
C ALA A 20 0.57 -22.28 -2.01
N ALA A 21 1.53 -21.37 -1.82
CA ALA A 21 2.26 -21.25 -0.56
C ALA A 21 1.23 -21.15 0.56
N GLU A 22 1.19 -22.15 1.46
CA GLU A 22 0.39 -22.08 2.67
C GLU A 22 0.93 -20.91 3.50
N THR A 23 0.30 -19.75 3.35
CA THR A 23 0.44 -18.67 4.31
C THR A 23 -0.10 -19.21 5.63
N GLY A 24 0.76 -19.41 6.63
CA GLY A 24 0.32 -19.81 7.97
C GLY A 24 -0.73 -18.82 8.51
N ALA A 25 -1.64 -19.31 9.35
CA ALA A 25 -2.72 -18.50 9.90
C ALA A 25 -2.17 -17.27 10.65
N ILE A 26 -2.76 -16.10 10.40
CA ILE A 26 -2.42 -14.84 11.07
C ILE A 26 -3.45 -14.62 12.17
N ALA A 27 -3.02 -14.73 13.43
CA ALA A 27 -3.92 -14.77 14.58
C ALA A 27 -4.76 -13.49 14.74
N ASP A 28 -4.10 -12.34 14.71
CA ASP A 28 -4.65 -11.02 15.05
C ASP A 28 -4.04 -9.89 14.21
N ALA A 29 -4.59 -8.68 14.35
CA ALA A 29 -4.20 -7.55 13.53
C ALA A 29 -2.76 -7.08 13.81
N ILE A 30 -2.28 -7.19 15.05
CA ILE A 30 -0.90 -6.84 15.39
C ILE A 30 0.09 -7.85 14.77
N SER A 31 -0.25 -9.13 14.69
CA SER A 31 0.52 -10.14 13.97
C SER A 31 0.55 -9.86 12.47
N PHE A 32 -0.55 -9.34 11.89
CA PHE A 32 -0.57 -8.89 10.50
C PHE A 32 0.38 -7.69 10.27
N PHE A 33 0.40 -6.73 11.20
CA PHE A 33 1.34 -5.60 11.17
C PHE A 33 2.79 -6.06 11.27
N ARG A 34 3.09 -7.00 12.18
CA ARG A 34 4.42 -7.63 12.31
C ARG A 34 4.87 -8.34 11.04
N LEU A 35 4.00 -9.12 10.41
CA LEU A 35 4.30 -9.76 9.12
C LEU A 35 4.54 -8.73 8.01
N SER A 36 3.86 -7.59 8.09
CA SER A 36 4.01 -6.45 7.20
C SER A 36 5.32 -5.68 7.38
N CYS A 37 6.00 -5.80 8.52
CA CYS A 37 7.26 -5.11 8.79
C CYS A 37 8.36 -5.52 7.81
N GLY A 38 9.21 -4.57 7.46
CA GLY A 38 10.27 -4.72 6.47
C GLY A 38 10.07 -3.79 5.28
N ARG A 39 10.79 -4.09 4.20
CA ARG A 39 10.87 -3.23 3.01
C ARG A 39 10.26 -3.90 1.80
N TRP A 40 9.53 -3.14 1.01
CA TRP A 40 8.69 -3.64 -0.07
C TRP A 40 8.87 -2.79 -1.32
N ARG A 41 8.84 -3.43 -2.48
CA ARG A 41 8.63 -2.77 -3.77
C ARG A 41 7.17 -2.95 -4.15
N SER A 42 6.44 -1.84 -4.27
CA SER A 42 5.03 -1.80 -4.66
C SER A 42 4.89 -1.46 -6.13
N GLN A 43 4.03 -2.21 -6.83
CA GLN A 43 3.52 -1.86 -8.15
C GLN A 43 2.03 -1.65 -8.03
N ARG A 44 1.53 -0.48 -8.44
CA ARG A 44 0.11 -0.12 -8.35
C ARG A 44 -0.48 0.13 -9.72
N SER A 45 -1.73 -0.29 -9.89
CA SER A 45 -2.64 0.19 -10.93
C SER A 45 -3.81 0.90 -10.26
N SER A 46 -4.06 2.15 -10.62
CA SER A 46 -5.16 2.98 -10.12
C SER A 46 -6.11 3.33 -11.26
N HIS A 47 -7.42 3.18 -11.02
CA HIS A 47 -8.46 3.44 -12.00
C HIS A 47 -9.36 4.57 -11.51
N HIS A 48 -9.37 5.68 -12.23
CA HIS A 48 -10.24 6.83 -11.98
C HIS A 48 -11.54 6.65 -12.75
N LEU A 49 -12.60 6.25 -12.05
CA LEU A 49 -13.83 5.76 -12.71
C LEU A 49 -14.56 6.86 -13.49
N LEU A 50 -14.59 8.08 -12.95
CA LEU A 50 -15.22 9.22 -13.62
C LEU A 50 -14.50 9.59 -14.92
N HIS A 51 -13.17 9.49 -14.94
CA HIS A 51 -12.33 9.86 -16.08
C HIS A 51 -12.02 8.68 -17.01
N ARG A 52 -12.36 7.45 -16.61
CA ARG A 52 -12.04 6.21 -17.33
C ARG A 52 -10.55 6.10 -17.66
N GLN A 53 -9.72 6.57 -16.74
CA GLN A 53 -8.27 6.56 -16.87
C GLN A 53 -7.67 5.53 -15.93
N ALA A 54 -6.55 4.96 -16.35
CA ALA A 54 -5.75 4.05 -15.55
C ALA A 54 -4.32 4.58 -15.47
N GLU A 55 -3.77 4.57 -14.26
CA GLU A 55 -2.43 5.04 -13.97
C GLU A 55 -1.64 3.92 -13.31
N ALA A 56 -0.40 3.70 -13.77
CA ALA A 56 0.53 2.79 -13.16
C ALA A 56 1.55 3.57 -12.34
N GLY A 57 1.84 3.09 -11.13
CA GLY A 57 2.83 3.68 -10.24
C GLY A 57 3.73 2.61 -9.62
N SER A 58 4.93 3.02 -9.24
CA SER A 58 5.82 2.19 -8.42
C SER A 58 6.32 2.98 -7.23
N SER A 59 6.39 2.31 -6.08
CA SER A 59 6.95 2.89 -4.87
C SER A 59 7.81 1.89 -4.10
N TYR A 60 8.72 2.42 -3.30
CA TYR A 60 9.38 1.68 -2.24
C TYR A 60 8.70 2.00 -0.92
N ILE A 61 8.43 0.99 -0.10
CA ILE A 61 7.73 1.12 1.18
C ILE A 61 8.59 0.50 2.27
N GLU A 62 8.77 1.20 3.37
CA GLU A 62 9.36 0.69 4.61
C GLU A 62 8.31 0.70 5.71
N VAL A 63 8.16 -0.44 6.39
CA VAL A 63 7.23 -0.61 7.52
C VAL A 63 8.05 -1.02 8.74
N VAL A 64 7.95 -0.23 9.80
CA VAL A 64 8.64 -0.47 11.07
C VAL A 64 7.61 -0.68 12.17
N GLU A 65 7.76 -1.75 12.95
CA GLU A 65 6.89 -2.01 14.10
C GLU A 65 7.06 -0.92 15.18
N LEU A 66 5.96 -0.57 15.83
CA LEU A 66 5.96 0.27 17.01
C LEU A 66 5.27 -0.49 18.15
N GLU A 67 5.96 -0.58 19.29
CA GLU A 67 5.43 -1.18 20.51
C GLU A 67 4.32 -0.30 21.11
N ALA A 68 3.39 -0.88 21.88
CA ALA A 68 2.23 -0.17 22.42
C ALA A 68 2.55 1.14 23.18
N GLY A 69 3.67 1.16 23.91
CA GLY A 69 4.13 2.33 24.68
C GLY A 69 5.00 3.31 23.89
N ASP A 70 5.13 3.15 22.57
CA ASP A 70 5.92 4.07 21.75
C ASP A 70 5.34 5.50 21.81
N PRO A 71 6.17 6.55 22.04
CA PRO A 71 5.68 7.92 22.15
C PRO A 71 4.87 8.40 20.93
N GLN A 72 5.16 7.89 19.73
CA GLN A 72 4.39 8.23 18.52
C GLN A 72 2.97 7.65 18.60
N LEU A 73 2.81 6.44 19.15
CA LEU A 73 1.51 5.81 19.33
C LEU A 73 0.70 6.47 20.44
N VAL A 74 1.34 6.82 21.56
CA VAL A 74 0.69 7.57 22.64
C VAL A 74 0.15 8.91 22.12
N ALA A 75 0.94 9.64 21.35
CA ALA A 75 0.53 10.94 20.80
C ALA A 75 -0.67 10.83 19.84
N ILE A 76 -0.77 9.77 19.02
CA ILE A 76 -1.95 9.58 18.16
C ILE A 76 -3.18 9.13 18.97
N ALA A 77 -3.02 8.34 20.04
CA ALA A 77 -4.15 8.01 20.92
C ALA A 77 -4.75 9.28 21.53
N GLU A 78 -3.91 10.14 22.08
CA GLU A 78 -4.33 11.44 22.63
C GLU A 78 -4.98 12.35 21.57
N LEU A 79 -4.43 12.40 20.34
CA LEU A 79 -4.98 13.16 19.23
C LEU A 79 -6.41 12.75 18.87
N HIS A 80 -6.71 11.46 18.98
CA HIS A 80 -8.03 10.89 18.70
C HIS A 80 -8.93 10.84 19.95
N GLY A 81 -8.45 11.29 21.11
CA GLY A 81 -9.19 11.25 22.38
C GLY A 81 -9.36 9.85 22.96
N GLU A 82 -8.51 8.90 22.54
CA GLU A 82 -8.51 7.52 23.01
C GLU A 82 -7.51 7.32 24.14
N ASP A 83 -7.74 6.27 24.93
CA ASP A 83 -6.88 5.88 26.06
C ASP A 83 -5.63 5.13 25.55
N PRO A 84 -4.41 5.67 25.75
CA PRO A 84 -3.18 5.03 25.28
C PRO A 84 -2.96 3.62 25.83
N ASP A 85 -3.48 3.30 27.03
CA ASP A 85 -3.33 1.98 27.64
C ASP A 85 -4.07 0.86 26.88
N LYS A 86 -4.96 1.23 25.93
CA LYS A 86 -5.68 0.29 25.07
C LYS A 86 -4.94 -0.04 23.78
N LEU A 87 -3.83 0.64 23.48
CA LEU A 87 -3.01 0.32 22.31
C LEU A 87 -2.38 -1.07 22.47
N VAL A 88 -2.40 -1.87 21.40
CA VAL A 88 -1.66 -3.15 21.34
C VAL A 88 -0.38 -3.07 20.52
N GLY A 89 -0.07 -1.88 20.00
CA GLY A 89 1.04 -1.62 19.09
C GLY A 89 0.56 -1.03 17.76
N GLY A 90 1.48 -1.00 16.81
CA GLY A 90 1.26 -0.31 15.55
C GLY A 90 2.43 -0.41 14.59
N CYS A 91 2.44 0.46 13.60
CA CYS A 91 3.58 0.59 12.70
C CYS A 91 3.76 2.02 12.19
N ARG A 92 5.00 2.31 11.80
CA ARG A 92 5.35 3.48 11.00
C ARG A 92 5.59 3.04 9.57
N VAL A 93 4.96 3.72 8.63
CA VAL A 93 5.06 3.44 7.19
C VAL A 93 5.68 4.64 6.52
N ARG A 94 6.78 4.41 5.79
CA ARG A 94 7.41 5.39 4.91
C ARG A 94 7.35 4.90 3.48
N TRP A 95 7.22 5.82 2.53
CA TRP A 95 7.24 5.47 1.12
C TRP A 95 7.96 6.53 0.30
N SER A 96 8.45 6.09 -0.86
CA SER A 96 9.02 6.93 -1.90
C SER A 96 8.55 6.41 -3.26
N GLY A 97 7.76 7.21 -3.98
CA GLY A 97 7.30 6.92 -5.33
C GLY A 97 8.23 7.49 -6.40
N SER A 98 8.20 6.88 -7.58
CA SER A 98 8.68 7.49 -8.82
C SER A 98 7.61 7.29 -9.89
N MET A 99 7.14 8.36 -10.51
CA MET A 99 6.27 8.29 -11.68
C MET A 99 7.12 8.30 -12.96
N ALA A 100 6.64 7.60 -13.99
CA ALA A 100 7.35 7.48 -15.28
C ALA A 100 7.55 8.82 -16.02
N TRP A 101 6.92 9.89 -15.55
CA TRP A 101 7.00 11.26 -16.08
C TRP A 101 7.76 12.22 -15.16
N ASP A 102 8.32 11.75 -14.05
CA ASP A 102 9.03 12.60 -13.10
C ASP A 102 10.26 13.22 -13.76
N LYS A 103 10.28 14.56 -13.77
CA LYS A 103 11.53 15.30 -13.91
C LYS A 103 12.39 14.98 -12.69
N ALA A 104 13.71 14.84 -12.89
CA ALA A 104 14.65 14.65 -11.81
C ALA A 104 14.46 15.73 -10.72
N GLY A 105 13.87 15.37 -9.57
CA GLY A 105 13.64 16.26 -8.43
C GLY A 105 12.26 16.19 -7.75
N GLU A 106 11.23 15.58 -8.35
CA GLU A 106 9.92 15.42 -7.71
C GLU A 106 9.86 14.10 -6.92
N ALA A 107 10.31 14.14 -5.66
CA ALA A 107 10.27 12.98 -4.77
C ALA A 107 8.88 12.84 -4.14
N HIS A 108 8.11 11.83 -4.54
CA HIS A 108 6.81 11.50 -3.94
C HIS A 108 7.01 10.68 -2.66
N GLU A 109 7.52 11.34 -1.62
CA GLU A 109 7.82 10.73 -0.33
C GLU A 109 6.81 11.09 0.74
N GLY A 110 6.63 10.21 1.71
CA GLY A 110 5.99 10.57 2.96
C GLY A 110 6.11 9.53 4.05
N GLU A 111 5.46 9.85 5.17
CA GLU A 111 5.41 9.02 6.36
C GLU A 111 4.03 9.11 7.04
N SER A 112 3.61 8.02 7.67
CA SER A 112 2.42 7.94 8.52
C SER A 112 2.60 6.88 9.60
N VAL A 113 1.97 7.12 10.75
CA VAL A 113 1.96 6.21 11.91
C VAL A 113 0.55 5.66 12.09
N PHE A 114 0.46 4.35 12.32
CA PHE A 114 -0.79 3.61 12.55
C PHE A 114 -0.75 2.93 13.91
N GLY A 115 -1.78 3.14 14.73
CA GLY A 115 -1.99 2.46 16.01
C GLY A 115 -3.26 1.62 16.00
N LEU A 116 -3.24 0.50 16.74
CA LEU A 116 -4.37 -0.41 16.85
C LEU A 116 -4.92 -0.43 18.28
N ILE A 117 -6.23 -0.24 18.40
CA ILE A 117 -6.99 -0.49 19.63
C ILE A 117 -8.06 -1.55 19.33
N PRO A 118 -7.84 -2.81 19.74
CA PRO A 118 -8.84 -3.86 19.59
C PRO A 118 -10.11 -3.59 20.41
N THR A 119 -11.25 -3.96 19.85
CA THR A 119 -12.55 -3.92 20.54
C THR A 119 -13.10 -5.32 20.84
N ASP A 120 -12.44 -6.36 20.32
CA ASP A 120 -12.76 -7.76 20.56
C ASP A 120 -11.65 -8.48 21.35
N THR A 121 -11.97 -9.68 21.84
CA THR A 121 -11.00 -10.48 22.61
C THR A 121 -9.96 -11.17 21.74
N LEU A 122 -10.20 -11.30 20.43
CA LEU A 122 -9.28 -11.97 19.50
C LEU A 122 -8.27 -10.99 18.87
N GLY A 123 -8.42 -9.68 19.05
CA GLY A 123 -7.55 -8.70 18.41
C GLY A 123 -7.80 -8.58 16.91
N ARG A 124 -8.96 -9.00 16.42
CA ARG A 124 -9.29 -9.08 14.98
C ARG A 124 -10.18 -7.96 14.50
N GLU A 125 -10.72 -7.13 15.39
CA GLU A 125 -11.44 -5.91 15.02
C GLU A 125 -11.22 -4.79 16.04
N GLY A 126 -11.34 -3.55 15.58
CA GLY A 126 -11.21 -2.40 16.46
C GLY A 126 -11.02 -1.08 15.75
N LEU A 127 -10.39 -0.14 16.45
CA LEU A 127 -10.07 1.19 15.95
C LEU A 127 -8.67 1.23 15.33
N LEU A 128 -8.58 1.91 14.20
CA LEU A 128 -7.33 2.24 13.53
C LEU A 128 -7.05 3.73 13.74
N LEU A 129 -6.04 4.03 14.55
CA LEU A 129 -5.60 5.40 14.79
C LEU A 129 -4.52 5.76 13.77
N ARG A 130 -4.55 7.01 13.28
CA ARG A 130 -3.59 7.51 12.29
C ARG A 130 -3.22 8.95 12.57
N ASP A 131 -1.95 9.29 12.41
CA ASP A 131 -1.42 10.64 12.59
C ASP A 131 -1.91 11.66 11.55
N ARG A 132 -2.33 11.19 10.36
CA ARG A 132 -2.85 12.01 9.26
C ARG A 132 -4.07 11.36 8.62
N GLY A 133 -5.15 12.11 8.44
CA GLY A 133 -6.28 11.72 7.61
C GLY A 133 -5.98 11.81 6.11
N TYR A 134 -6.79 11.16 5.27
CA TYR A 134 -6.67 11.19 3.82
C TYR A 134 -7.07 12.54 3.19
N ALA A 135 -8.08 13.22 3.75
CA ALA A 135 -8.70 14.38 3.10
C ALA A 135 -9.00 15.56 4.04
N GLU A 136 -9.30 15.28 5.31
CA GLU A 136 -9.81 16.29 6.24
C GLU A 136 -8.81 16.59 7.37
N THR A 137 -8.87 17.82 7.89
CA THR A 137 -8.02 18.31 8.97
C THR A 137 -8.40 17.75 10.34
N ALA A 138 -9.64 17.29 10.51
CA ALA A 138 -10.08 16.64 11.72
C ALA A 138 -9.61 15.17 11.74
N PRO A 139 -8.94 14.71 12.80
CA PRO A 139 -8.59 13.30 12.95
C PRO A 139 -9.88 12.49 13.09
N VAL A 140 -10.09 11.53 12.17
CA VAL A 140 -11.15 10.53 12.29
C VAL A 140 -10.49 9.18 12.47
N ALA A 141 -10.83 8.50 13.56
CA ALA A 141 -10.41 7.12 13.79
C ALA A 141 -11.04 6.22 12.72
N GLY A 142 -10.20 5.44 12.05
CA GLY A 142 -10.65 4.37 11.17
C GLY A 142 -11.09 3.15 11.97
N ARG A 143 -11.50 2.12 11.25
CA ARG A 143 -11.74 0.78 11.79
C ARG A 143 -10.84 -0.23 11.09
N PHE A 144 -10.39 -1.22 11.83
CA PHE A 144 -9.81 -2.42 11.26
C PHE A 144 -10.69 -3.64 11.54
N ALA A 145 -10.64 -4.62 10.65
CA ALA A 145 -11.22 -5.94 10.84
C ALA A 145 -10.41 -6.98 10.07
N MET A 146 -10.37 -8.23 10.52
CA MET A 146 -9.79 -9.35 9.77
C MET A 146 -10.87 -10.29 9.26
N ASP A 147 -10.83 -10.63 7.97
CA ASP A 147 -11.75 -11.60 7.38
C ASP A 147 -11.39 -13.06 7.77
N GLU A 148 -12.24 -14.02 7.40
CA GLU A 148 -12.04 -15.44 7.67
C GLU A 148 -10.81 -16.05 6.99
N ARG A 149 -10.18 -15.31 6.06
CA ARG A 149 -8.98 -15.70 5.32
C ARG A 149 -7.76 -14.86 5.76
N ASP A 150 -7.83 -14.29 6.96
CA ASP A 150 -6.77 -13.49 7.59
C ASP A 150 -6.37 -12.22 6.81
N ALA A 151 -7.21 -11.75 5.88
CA ALA A 151 -6.96 -10.46 5.25
C ALA A 151 -7.38 -9.33 6.18
N LEU A 152 -6.57 -8.28 6.22
CA LEU A 152 -6.83 -7.09 7.02
C LEU A 152 -7.62 -6.08 6.19
N LEU A 153 -8.77 -5.66 6.69
CA LEU A 153 -9.60 -4.59 6.14
C LEU A 153 -9.41 -3.34 6.98
N LEU A 154 -9.10 -2.21 6.34
CA LEU A 154 -9.03 -0.89 6.95
C LEU A 154 -10.13 -0.03 6.32
N THR A 155 -10.95 0.62 7.15
CA THR A 155 -12.02 1.49 6.68
C THR A 155 -11.93 2.83 7.38
N THR A 156 -11.98 3.92 6.61
CA THR A 156 -12.04 5.27 7.17
C THR A 156 -13.14 6.05 6.46
N ALA A 157 -14.11 6.53 7.24
CA ALA A 157 -15.23 7.33 6.74
C ALA A 157 -15.03 8.78 7.14
N TYR A 158 -14.95 9.67 6.16
CA TYR A 158 -14.98 11.12 6.30
C TYR A 158 -16.39 11.63 5.98
N GLU A 159 -16.64 12.93 6.18
CA GLU A 159 -17.96 13.52 5.89
C GLU A 159 -18.34 13.35 4.41
N THR A 160 -17.36 13.49 3.52
CA THR A 160 -17.59 13.52 2.06
C THR A 160 -16.93 12.38 1.30
N MET A 161 -16.20 11.52 1.99
CA MET A 161 -15.38 10.48 1.35
C MET A 161 -15.26 9.25 2.23
N ASN A 162 -15.34 8.06 1.63
CA ASN A 162 -15.03 6.80 2.30
C ASN A 162 -13.80 6.17 1.66
N SER A 163 -12.92 5.63 2.48
CA SER A 163 -11.79 4.82 2.05
C SER A 163 -11.91 3.42 2.63
N LEU A 164 -11.73 2.43 1.76
CA LEU A 164 -11.65 1.02 2.12
C LEU A 164 -10.34 0.47 1.55
N GLU A 165 -9.55 -0.19 2.37
CA GLU A 165 -8.35 -0.92 1.97
C GLU A 165 -8.43 -2.34 2.46
N ARG A 166 -8.02 -3.31 1.64
CA ARG A 166 -7.89 -4.71 2.01
C ARG A 166 -6.48 -5.17 1.68
N PHE A 167 -5.78 -5.69 2.69
CA PHE A 167 -4.45 -6.25 2.61
C PHE A 167 -4.52 -7.76 2.80
N SER A 168 -3.74 -8.51 2.02
CA SER A 168 -3.62 -9.96 2.16
C SER A 168 -2.22 -10.42 1.77
N PHE A 169 -1.82 -11.62 2.21
CA PHE A 169 -0.52 -12.21 1.88
C PHE A 169 -0.68 -13.41 0.96
N ALA A 170 0.04 -13.40 -0.16
CA ALA A 170 0.21 -14.53 -1.06
C ALA A 170 1.59 -15.17 -0.79
N GLY A 171 1.77 -15.70 0.42
CA GLY A 171 3.07 -16.06 0.99
C GLY A 171 3.73 -14.90 1.77
N PRO A 172 4.82 -15.17 2.51
CA PRO A 172 5.41 -14.21 3.46
C PRO A 172 6.09 -13.00 2.80
N ASN A 173 6.37 -13.09 1.50
CA ASN A 173 7.14 -12.10 0.75
C ASN A 173 6.33 -11.41 -0.36
N VAL A 174 5.02 -11.70 -0.46
CA VAL A 174 4.12 -11.05 -1.42
C VAL A 174 2.87 -10.58 -0.69
N ARG A 175 2.69 -9.26 -0.63
CA ARG A 175 1.50 -8.62 -0.07
C ARG A 175 0.67 -8.05 -1.21
N LEU A 176 -0.63 -8.31 -1.18
CA LEU A 176 -1.60 -7.78 -2.11
C LEU A 176 -2.44 -6.75 -1.40
N ARG A 177 -2.69 -5.63 -2.07
CA ARG A 177 -3.57 -4.58 -1.56
C ARG A 177 -4.57 -4.16 -2.61
N THR A 178 -5.83 -4.09 -2.22
CA THR A 178 -6.90 -3.47 -3.00
C THR A 178 -7.45 -2.31 -2.20
N SER A 179 -7.75 -1.19 -2.86
CA SER A 179 -8.42 -0.08 -2.20
C SER A 179 -9.47 0.56 -3.07
N THR A 180 -10.48 1.14 -2.41
CA THR A 180 -11.42 2.07 -3.01
C THR A 180 -11.42 3.37 -2.21
N VAL A 181 -11.55 4.47 -2.95
CA VAL A 181 -11.89 5.78 -2.42
C VAL A 181 -13.17 6.20 -3.11
N GLU A 182 -14.21 6.43 -2.32
CA GLU A 182 -15.55 6.78 -2.78
C GLU A 182 -15.91 8.17 -2.28
N GLY A 183 -16.36 9.05 -3.17
CA GLY A 183 -16.67 10.44 -2.84
C GLY A 183 -17.11 11.20 -4.08
N LEU A 184 -16.61 12.43 -4.27
CA LEU A 184 -16.86 13.21 -5.49
C LEU A 184 -16.25 12.58 -6.75
N SER A 185 -15.14 11.84 -6.58
CA SER A 185 -14.53 11.03 -7.62
C SER A 185 -14.16 9.68 -7.02
N ASN A 186 -14.53 8.61 -7.73
CA ASN A 186 -14.26 7.25 -7.27
C ASN A 186 -12.99 6.72 -7.90
N THR A 187 -12.10 6.20 -7.06
CA THR A 187 -10.85 5.56 -7.50
C THR A 187 -10.78 4.15 -6.93
N ALA A 188 -10.41 3.18 -7.76
CA ALA A 188 -10.09 1.83 -7.32
C ALA A 188 -8.63 1.52 -7.64
N SER A 189 -7.89 0.97 -6.68
CA SER A 189 -6.48 0.63 -6.87
C SER A 189 -6.18 -0.81 -6.51
N PHE A 190 -5.21 -1.39 -7.20
CA PHE A 190 -4.63 -2.69 -6.89
C PHE A 190 -3.12 -2.58 -6.83
N CYS A 191 -2.51 -3.10 -5.77
CA CYS A 191 -1.08 -3.15 -5.58
C CYS A 191 -0.59 -4.59 -5.38
N ILE A 192 0.54 -4.90 -6.01
CA ILE A 192 1.36 -6.07 -5.68
C ILE A 192 2.65 -5.56 -5.03
N GLU A 193 2.93 -6.04 -3.82
CA GLU A 193 4.06 -5.61 -3.01
C GLU A 193 4.96 -6.81 -2.76
N THR A 194 6.22 -6.71 -3.18
CA THR A 194 7.22 -7.78 -3.04
C THR A 194 8.28 -7.37 -2.04
N ARG A 195 8.61 -8.27 -1.10
CA ARG A 195 9.60 -8.00 -0.06
C ARG A 195 11.00 -7.85 -0.69
N VAL A 196 11.78 -6.90 -0.18
CA VAL A 196 13.16 -6.65 -0.60
C VAL A 196 14.12 -7.22 0.44
N GLU A 197 14.85 -8.27 0.07
CA GLU A 197 15.86 -8.92 0.92
C GLU A 197 17.25 -8.28 0.76
N GLY A 198 17.94 -7.96 1.86
CA GLY A 198 19.37 -7.61 1.88
C GLY A 198 19.76 -6.27 1.21
N ALA A 199 20.92 -5.71 1.55
CA ALA A 199 21.28 -4.32 1.23
C ALA A 199 21.67 -4.09 -0.25
N ALA A 200 20.87 -3.32 -0.97
CA ALA A 200 21.31 -2.43 -2.04
C ALA A 200 20.28 -1.31 -2.22
N ALA A 201 20.26 -0.37 -1.29
CA ALA A 201 19.99 1.01 -1.67
C ALA A 201 21.19 1.46 -2.50
N SER A 202 21.20 1.10 -3.79
CA SER A 202 22.04 1.78 -4.77
C SER A 202 21.32 3.07 -5.09
N GLU A 203 21.68 4.14 -4.39
CA GLU A 203 21.62 5.49 -4.93
C GLU A 203 22.22 5.45 -6.33
N SER A 204 21.37 5.49 -7.37
CA SER A 204 21.86 5.65 -8.74
C SER A 204 22.28 7.11 -8.90
N ALA A 205 23.53 7.37 -8.53
CA ALA A 205 24.24 8.59 -8.80
C ALA A 205 24.08 8.99 -10.28
N ALA A 206 23.51 10.17 -10.49
CA ALA A 206 23.41 10.82 -11.79
C ALA A 206 24.82 11.01 -12.37
N THR A 207 25.07 10.44 -13.55
CA THR A 207 26.24 10.77 -14.37
C THR A 207 25.90 12.02 -15.19
N PRO A 208 26.66 13.13 -15.11
CA PRO A 208 26.32 14.34 -15.84
C PRO A 208 26.80 14.23 -17.30
N LEU A 209 25.92 14.50 -18.26
CA LEU A 209 26.29 14.74 -19.65
C LEU A 209 25.94 16.19 -20.04
N LYS A 210 27.04 16.96 -20.12
CA LYS A 210 27.35 18.17 -20.91
C LYS A 210 26.23 19.07 -21.48
N GLU A 211 26.44 20.35 -21.18
CA GLU A 211 25.84 21.55 -21.78
C GLU A 211 25.65 21.49 -23.30
N THR A 212 24.53 22.04 -23.76
CA THR A 212 24.47 22.82 -25.01
C THR A 212 23.48 23.97 -24.83
N THR A 213 24.00 25.18 -25.02
CA THR A 213 23.32 26.48 -24.99
C THR A 213 22.45 26.69 -26.24
N ALA A 214 21.25 27.25 -26.06
CA ALA A 214 20.65 28.20 -27.01
C ALA A 214 19.49 28.97 -26.35
N ALA A 215 19.55 30.30 -26.47
CA ALA A 215 18.60 31.27 -25.93
C ALA A 215 17.29 31.34 -26.75
N GLY A 216 16.19 31.68 -26.09
CA GLY A 216 14.92 32.04 -26.73
C GLY A 216 13.91 32.57 -25.71
N SER A 217 13.51 33.83 -25.88
CA SER A 217 12.75 34.67 -24.96
C SER A 217 11.26 34.35 -24.82
N GLY A 218 10.72 34.64 -23.63
CA GLY A 218 9.42 35.30 -23.45
C GLY A 218 8.21 34.39 -23.23
N GLY A 219 7.51 34.60 -22.12
CA GLY A 219 6.17 34.06 -21.92
C GLY A 219 5.78 33.96 -20.45
N ALA A 220 4.70 34.61 -20.09
CA ALA A 220 4.25 34.86 -18.72
C ALA A 220 3.80 33.61 -17.95
N VAL A 221 3.78 33.82 -16.64
CA VAL A 221 3.44 32.94 -15.51
C VAL A 221 2.14 32.16 -15.65
N ASN A 222 2.18 30.97 -15.02
CA ASN A 222 1.10 30.13 -14.46
C ASN A 222 0.53 28.99 -15.32
N PRO A 223 0.79 27.75 -14.87
CA PRO A 223 -0.28 26.78 -14.71
C PRO A 223 -0.29 26.17 -13.30
N LYS A 224 -1.52 26.13 -12.76
CA LYS A 224 -1.98 25.43 -11.56
C LYS A 224 -1.21 24.14 -11.29
N GLU A 225 -0.61 24.06 -10.11
CA GLU A 225 -0.21 22.82 -9.46
C GLU A 225 -1.46 21.95 -9.24
N SER A 226 -1.66 20.94 -10.07
CA SER A 226 -2.51 19.80 -9.74
C SER A 226 -1.66 18.80 -8.97
N VAL A 227 -1.44 19.06 -7.68
CA VAL A 227 -0.95 18.04 -6.75
C VAL A 227 -2.06 17.00 -6.66
N SER A 228 -1.81 15.81 -7.18
CA SER A 228 -2.71 14.67 -6.92
C SER A 228 -2.71 14.42 -5.42
N LEU A 229 -3.79 14.80 -4.74
CA LEU A 229 -4.03 14.58 -3.31
C LEU A 229 -4.12 13.09 -2.93
N LEU A 230 -4.04 12.19 -3.93
CA LEU A 230 -4.25 10.75 -3.77
C LEU A 230 -3.08 9.90 -4.28
N GLY A 231 -1.95 10.53 -4.61
CA GLY A 231 -0.75 9.88 -5.15
C GLY A 231 0.20 9.32 -4.09
N TRP A 232 -0.24 8.29 -3.37
CA TRP A 232 0.66 7.20 -2.97
C TRP A 232 0.81 6.35 -4.18
#